data_AF-A0AAN5IAU4-F1
#
_entry.id   AF-A0AAN5IAU4-F1
#
_cell.length_a   1.000
_cell.length_b   1.000
_cell.length_c   1.000
_cell.angle_alpha   90.00
_cell.angle_beta   90.00
_cell.angle_gamma   90.00
#
_symmetry.space_group_name_H-M   'P 1'
#
loop_
_entity.id
_entity.type
_entity.pdbx_description
1 polymer ?
#
loop_
_entity_poly.entity_id
_entity_poly.type
_entity_poly.pdbx_seq_one_letter_code
_entity_poly.pdbx_strand_id
1 'polypeptide(L)'
;MPLFDGSERSLRGLRRRGRRGRGGRDSYQQAAVLEVGAMVLQNMFSALSFLHYRKDDDFVDRLSYFYTSSFLIMMAVLVSFKQFGGRPLECWVPAQFTASWEAYTEMYCWAQNTYWVPIDQDIPPDFADREYRQISYYQWVPFFLLLQAFLYYVPCLMWRLMSDKSGIRLNDIVQMATEKENIEPDYRIRTIESLSRHIESALRYQHTATSRTQYTLHRVFKCFNMRYYESYVTGLYLVSSPLFV
;
A
#
# COMPACT_ATOMS: atom_id res chain seq x y z
N MET A 1 -50.69 -31.70 7.45
CA MET A 1 -50.89 -30.93 6.20
C MET A 1 -52.29 -30.33 6.25
N PRO A 2 -52.49 -29.17 6.89
CA PRO A 2 -52.60 -27.90 6.15
C PRO A 2 -52.27 -26.67 7.02
N LEU A 3 -51.02 -26.20 7.07
CA LEU A 3 -50.65 -24.98 7.82
C LEU A 3 -49.65 -24.09 7.06
N PHE A 4 -49.34 -24.43 5.80
CA PHE A 4 -48.26 -23.80 5.03
C PHE A 4 -48.70 -22.63 4.12
N ASP A 5 -49.98 -22.52 3.75
CA ASP A 5 -50.40 -21.59 2.67
C ASP A 5 -50.61 -20.12 3.12
N GLY A 6 -50.92 -19.89 4.41
CA GLY A 6 -51.08 -18.53 4.97
C GLY A 6 -49.74 -17.80 5.20
N SER A 7 -48.67 -18.56 5.46
CA SER A 7 -47.33 -18.01 5.75
C SER A 7 -46.66 -17.44 4.50
N GLU A 8 -46.83 -18.09 3.34
CA GLU A 8 -46.19 -17.69 2.09
C GLU A 8 -46.65 -16.34 1.53
N ARG A 9 -47.92 -15.95 1.73
CA ARG A 9 -48.43 -14.64 1.28
C ARG A 9 -47.92 -13.50 2.16
N SER A 10 -47.80 -13.71 3.46
CA SER A 10 -47.21 -12.77 4.40
C SER A 10 -45.70 -12.61 4.17
N LEU A 11 -45.00 -13.72 3.95
CA LEU A 11 -43.58 -13.76 3.53
C LEU A 11 -43.35 -12.99 2.23
N ARG A 12 -44.20 -13.13 1.20
CA ARG A 12 -44.08 -12.38 -0.06
C ARG A 12 -44.30 -10.88 0.12
N GLY A 13 -45.21 -10.46 1.01
CA GLY A 13 -45.44 -9.06 1.37
C GLY A 13 -44.24 -8.43 2.10
N LEU A 14 -43.67 -9.14 3.08
CA LEU A 14 -42.45 -8.74 3.81
C LEU A 14 -41.22 -8.73 2.89
N ARG A 15 -41.06 -9.71 1.98
CA ARG A 15 -39.99 -9.73 0.96
C ARG A 15 -40.07 -8.53 0.02
N ARG A 16 -41.29 -8.11 -0.38
CA ARG A 16 -41.50 -6.91 -1.22
C ARG A 16 -41.21 -5.60 -0.48
N ARG A 17 -41.58 -5.50 0.81
CA ARG A 17 -41.30 -4.31 1.64
C ARG A 17 -39.81 -4.20 1.99
N GLY A 18 -39.14 -5.33 2.26
CA GLY A 18 -37.69 -5.44 2.40
C GLY A 18 -36.95 -5.07 1.11
N ARG A 19 -37.43 -5.50 -0.07
CA ARG A 19 -36.84 -5.09 -1.37
C ARG A 19 -36.90 -3.58 -1.62
N ARG A 20 -37.98 -2.90 -1.20
CA ARG A 20 -38.14 -1.44 -1.35
C ARG A 20 -37.24 -0.64 -0.40
N GLY A 21 -36.99 -1.13 0.82
CA GLY A 21 -36.03 -0.53 1.76
C GLY A 21 -34.56 -0.85 1.44
N ARG A 22 -34.29 -2.03 0.88
CA ARG A 22 -32.96 -2.46 0.41
C ARG A 22 -32.49 -1.60 -0.77
N GLY A 23 -33.36 -1.34 -1.77
CA GLY A 23 -33.01 -0.50 -2.91
C GLY A 23 -32.69 0.98 -2.56
N GLY A 24 -33.26 1.52 -1.48
CA GLY A 24 -32.88 2.86 -1.00
C GLY A 24 -31.51 2.88 -0.32
N ARG A 25 -31.25 1.87 0.54
CA ARG A 25 -29.96 1.72 1.23
C ARG A 25 -28.83 1.41 0.25
N ASP A 26 -29.08 0.52 -0.71
CA ASP A 26 -28.13 0.17 -1.78
C ASP A 26 -27.75 1.39 -2.64
N SER A 27 -28.70 2.31 -2.91
CA SER A 27 -28.44 3.55 -3.66
C SER A 27 -27.61 4.58 -2.86
N TYR A 28 -27.89 4.79 -1.57
CA TYR A 28 -27.06 5.66 -0.72
C TYR A 28 -25.66 5.05 -0.51
N GLN A 29 -25.57 3.74 -0.35
CA GLN A 29 -24.32 3.00 -0.26
C GLN A 29 -23.53 3.12 -1.57
N GLN A 30 -24.17 2.94 -2.73
CA GLN A 30 -23.52 3.09 -4.05
C GLN A 30 -23.02 4.52 -4.30
N ALA A 31 -23.75 5.54 -3.87
CA ALA A 31 -23.32 6.94 -4.01
C ALA A 31 -22.09 7.24 -3.14
N ALA A 32 -22.11 6.85 -1.85
CA ALA A 32 -20.96 7.02 -0.96
C ALA A 32 -19.74 6.24 -1.45
N VAL A 33 -19.96 5.08 -2.04
CA VAL A 33 -18.92 4.23 -2.64
C VAL A 33 -18.30 4.88 -3.87
N LEU A 34 -19.11 5.51 -4.71
CA LEU A 34 -18.61 6.22 -5.88
C LEU A 34 -17.79 7.45 -5.47
N GLU A 35 -18.22 8.17 -4.44
CA GLU A 35 -17.50 9.34 -3.91
C GLU A 35 -16.19 8.95 -3.22
N VAL A 36 -16.21 7.93 -2.36
CA VAL A 36 -15.00 7.42 -1.69
C VAL A 36 -14.05 6.80 -2.72
N GLY A 37 -14.57 6.05 -3.70
CA GLY A 37 -13.81 5.52 -4.81
C GLY A 37 -13.16 6.62 -5.64
N ALA A 38 -13.88 7.71 -5.94
CA ALA A 38 -13.34 8.87 -6.66
C ALA A 38 -12.26 9.61 -5.86
N MET A 39 -12.47 9.84 -4.55
CA MET A 39 -11.47 10.46 -3.67
C MET A 39 -10.21 9.60 -3.56
N VAL A 40 -10.36 8.28 -3.45
CA VAL A 40 -9.24 7.35 -3.41
C VAL A 40 -8.51 7.30 -4.74
N LEU A 41 -9.22 7.29 -5.87
CA LEU A 41 -8.59 7.34 -7.20
C LEU A 41 -7.85 8.66 -7.41
N GLN A 42 -8.43 9.79 -7.00
CA GLN A 42 -7.75 11.10 -7.05
C GLN A 42 -6.47 11.08 -6.22
N ASN A 43 -6.53 10.57 -4.99
CA ASN A 43 -5.35 10.44 -4.13
C ASN A 43 -4.33 9.43 -4.68
N MET A 44 -4.78 8.37 -5.34
CA MET A 44 -3.92 7.43 -6.08
C MET A 44 -3.20 8.11 -7.24
N PHE A 45 -3.91 8.88 -8.07
CA PHE A 45 -3.29 9.65 -9.15
C PHE A 45 -2.30 10.68 -8.63
N SER A 46 -2.57 11.31 -7.49
CA SER A 46 -1.62 12.20 -6.81
C SER A 46 -0.42 11.45 -6.20
N ALA A 47 -0.61 10.24 -5.67
CA ALA A 47 0.51 9.42 -5.20
C ALA A 47 1.35 8.91 -6.38
N LEU A 48 0.72 8.47 -7.47
CA LEU A 48 1.35 8.08 -8.73
C LEU A 48 2.11 9.24 -9.37
N SER A 49 1.62 10.47 -9.27
CA SER A 49 2.36 11.64 -9.73
C SER A 49 3.58 11.94 -8.85
N PHE A 50 3.58 11.60 -7.57
CA PHE A 50 4.78 11.65 -6.71
C PHE A 50 5.77 10.51 -7.01
N LEU A 51 5.26 9.37 -7.49
CA LEU A 51 6.02 8.27 -8.06
C LEU A 51 6.56 8.57 -9.48
N HIS A 52 6.54 9.84 -9.91
CA HIS A 52 7.00 10.26 -11.24
C HIS A 52 8.30 9.58 -11.65
N TYR A 53 8.27 9.09 -12.89
CA TYR A 53 9.38 8.48 -13.59
C TYR A 53 10.65 9.34 -13.48
N ARG A 54 11.67 8.84 -12.78
CA ARG A 54 13.02 9.37 -12.84
C ARG A 54 13.86 8.47 -13.75
N LYS A 55 14.66 9.10 -14.62
CA LYS A 55 15.51 8.38 -15.59
C LYS A 55 16.67 7.61 -14.95
N ASP A 56 16.94 7.86 -13.67
CA ASP A 56 18.05 7.26 -12.92
C ASP A 56 17.71 5.91 -12.28
N ASP A 57 16.45 5.48 -12.31
CA ASP A 57 16.00 4.28 -11.61
C ASP A 57 16.23 3.01 -12.45
N ASP A 58 16.84 2.00 -11.84
CA ASP A 58 17.03 0.67 -12.42
C ASP A 58 15.69 0.00 -12.75
N PHE A 59 15.69 -0.89 -13.76
CA PHE A 59 14.47 -1.57 -14.20
C PHE A 59 13.82 -2.41 -13.08
N VAL A 60 14.64 -3.03 -12.23
CA VAL A 60 14.20 -3.88 -11.12
C VAL A 60 13.50 -3.03 -10.05
N ASP A 61 14.09 -1.89 -9.70
CA ASP A 61 13.50 -0.94 -8.75
C ASP A 61 12.16 -0.42 -9.29
N ARG A 62 12.13 -0.05 -10.58
CA ARG A 62 10.91 0.39 -11.28
C ARG A 62 9.80 -0.64 -11.21
N LEU A 63 10.10 -1.92 -11.40
CA LEU A 63 9.10 -2.97 -11.33
C LEU A 63 8.44 -3.00 -9.95
N SER A 64 9.24 -2.92 -8.90
CA SER A 64 8.76 -3.15 -7.55
C SER A 64 8.15 -1.90 -6.88
N TYR A 65 8.80 -0.73 -6.96
CA TYR A 65 8.22 0.47 -6.33
C TYR A 65 6.97 0.98 -7.06
N PHE A 66 6.92 0.84 -8.40
CA PHE A 66 5.81 1.37 -9.20
C PHE A 66 4.71 0.35 -9.41
N TYR A 67 5.02 -0.82 -9.98
CA TYR A 67 3.97 -1.79 -10.34
C TYR A 67 3.47 -2.57 -9.13
N THR A 68 4.36 -3.13 -8.31
CA THR A 68 3.95 -3.91 -7.13
C THR A 68 3.23 -3.02 -6.12
N SER A 69 3.75 -1.83 -5.81
CA SER A 69 3.07 -0.90 -4.89
C SER A 69 1.71 -0.47 -5.43
N SER A 70 1.61 -0.08 -6.71
CA SER A 70 0.32 0.31 -7.31
C SER A 70 -0.69 -0.84 -7.33
N PHE A 71 -0.26 -2.06 -7.60
CA PHE A 71 -1.11 -3.26 -7.56
C PHE A 71 -1.61 -3.55 -6.14
N LEU A 72 -0.73 -3.49 -5.14
CA LEU A 72 -1.08 -3.70 -3.74
C LEU A 72 -2.07 -2.64 -3.25
N ILE A 73 -1.87 -1.37 -3.63
CA ILE A 73 -2.80 -0.33 -3.22
C ILE A 73 -4.15 -0.50 -3.92
N MET A 74 -4.18 -0.82 -5.22
CA MET A 74 -5.42 -1.14 -5.92
C MET A 74 -6.17 -2.28 -5.21
N MET A 75 -5.46 -3.35 -4.84
CA MET A 75 -6.07 -4.48 -4.13
C MET A 75 -6.56 -4.07 -2.73
N ALA A 76 -5.80 -3.26 -1.99
CA ALA A 76 -6.20 -2.75 -0.68
C ALA A 76 -7.50 -1.92 -0.78
N VAL A 77 -7.64 -1.12 -1.83
CA VAL A 77 -8.85 -0.33 -2.09
C VAL A 77 -10.03 -1.24 -2.43
N LEU A 78 -9.85 -2.24 -3.29
CA LEU A 78 -10.90 -3.20 -3.64
C LEU A 78 -11.40 -3.99 -2.42
N VAL A 79 -10.47 -4.47 -1.58
CA VAL A 79 -10.82 -5.20 -0.34
C VAL A 79 -11.51 -4.27 0.65
N SER A 80 -10.99 -3.06 0.86
CA SER A 80 -11.62 -2.06 1.74
C SER A 80 -13.03 -1.73 1.28
N PHE A 81 -13.22 -1.57 -0.03
CA PHE A 81 -14.53 -1.31 -0.59
C PHE A 81 -15.51 -2.45 -0.30
N LYS A 82 -15.09 -3.70 -0.48
CA LYS A 82 -15.92 -4.87 -0.14
C LYS A 82 -16.21 -4.96 1.37
N GLN A 83 -15.25 -4.60 2.21
CA GLN A 83 -15.35 -4.71 3.67
C GLN A 83 -16.24 -3.64 4.31
N PHE A 84 -16.11 -2.37 3.86
CA PHE A 84 -16.81 -1.22 4.44
C PHE A 84 -18.04 -0.79 3.65
N GLY A 85 -18.07 -1.04 2.34
CA GLY A 85 -19.18 -0.69 1.46
C GLY A 85 -20.25 -1.79 1.34
N GLY A 86 -19.95 -3.02 1.76
CA GLY A 86 -20.84 -4.18 1.64
C GLY A 86 -21.26 -4.79 2.97
N ARG A 87 -21.93 -5.94 2.90
CA ARG A 87 -22.08 -6.86 4.02
C ARG A 87 -20.86 -7.80 4.02
N PRO A 88 -19.89 -7.64 4.95
CA PRO A 88 -18.63 -8.39 4.92
C PRO A 88 -18.83 -9.89 5.19
N LEU A 89 -19.92 -10.22 5.90
CA LEU A 89 -20.37 -11.58 6.17
C LEU A 89 -21.90 -11.61 6.23
N GLU A 90 -22.47 -12.78 5.92
CA GLU A 90 -23.90 -13.05 6.02
C GLU A 90 -24.09 -14.15 7.05
N CYS A 91 -24.95 -13.91 8.05
CA CYS A 91 -25.20 -14.87 9.12
C CYS A 91 -26.43 -15.72 8.80
N TRP A 92 -26.41 -16.99 9.22
CA TRP A 92 -27.63 -17.78 9.30
C TRP A 92 -28.39 -17.42 10.58
N VAL A 93 -29.40 -16.56 10.43
CA VAL A 93 -30.18 -15.99 11.53
C VAL A 93 -31.57 -16.64 11.58
N PRO A 94 -32.18 -16.86 12.78
CA PRO A 94 -33.50 -17.48 12.88
C PRO A 94 -34.62 -16.63 12.24
N ALA A 95 -35.65 -17.31 11.73
CA ALA A 95 -36.67 -16.71 10.85
C ALA A 95 -37.53 -15.61 11.50
N GLN A 96 -37.55 -15.51 12.83
CA GLN A 96 -38.27 -14.45 13.55
C GLN A 96 -37.57 -13.08 13.54
N PHE A 97 -36.31 -12.99 13.06
CA PHE A 97 -35.59 -11.71 13.03
C PHE A 97 -36.07 -10.82 11.88
N THR A 98 -36.23 -9.52 12.16
CA THR A 98 -36.48 -8.53 11.11
C THR A 98 -35.19 -8.18 10.38
N ALA A 99 -35.30 -7.61 9.18
CA ALA A 99 -34.13 -7.23 8.37
C ALA A 99 -33.16 -6.25 9.07
N SER A 100 -33.62 -5.47 10.05
CA SER A 100 -32.77 -4.60 10.86
C SER A 100 -31.96 -5.38 11.90
N TRP A 101 -32.56 -6.40 12.50
CA TRP A 101 -31.87 -7.28 13.45
C TRP A 101 -30.85 -8.17 12.74
N GLU A 102 -31.17 -8.63 11.53
CA GLU A 102 -30.22 -9.35 10.65
C GLU A 102 -28.96 -8.50 10.39
N ALA A 103 -29.14 -7.26 9.91
CA ALA A 103 -28.02 -6.35 9.66
C ALA A 103 -27.23 -5.99 10.94
N TYR A 104 -27.90 -5.86 12.08
CA TYR A 104 -27.22 -5.65 13.37
C TYR A 104 -26.39 -6.87 13.77
N THR A 105 -26.96 -8.07 13.62
CA THR A 105 -26.27 -9.33 13.96
C THR A 105 -25.05 -9.54 13.07
N GLU A 106 -25.16 -9.27 11.77
CA GLU A 106 -24.04 -9.33 10.83
C GLU A 106 -22.89 -8.39 11.24
N MET A 107 -23.21 -7.14 11.60
CA MET A 107 -22.19 -6.19 12.07
C MET A 107 -21.58 -6.59 13.41
N TYR A 108 -22.40 -7.12 14.33
CA TYR A 108 -21.94 -7.61 15.62
C TYR A 108 -20.98 -8.80 15.46
N CYS A 109 -21.35 -9.79 14.64
CA CYS A 109 -20.52 -10.95 14.32
C CYS A 109 -19.27 -10.59 13.51
N TRP A 110 -19.26 -9.46 12.80
CA TRP A 110 -18.07 -8.98 12.10
C TRP A 110 -17.11 -8.24 13.02
N ALA A 111 -17.64 -7.43 13.94
CA ALA A 111 -16.83 -6.68 14.91
C ALA A 111 -16.22 -7.63 15.97
N GLN A 112 -17.01 -8.61 16.41
CA GLN A 112 -16.53 -9.67 17.30
C GLN A 112 -15.77 -10.73 16.48
N ASN A 113 -14.66 -11.25 17.02
CA ASN A 113 -13.92 -12.32 16.35
C ASN A 113 -14.80 -13.57 16.20
N THR A 114 -14.66 -14.27 15.08
CA THR A 114 -15.35 -15.54 14.79
C THR A 114 -14.40 -16.71 14.97
N TYR A 115 -14.89 -17.92 15.18
CA TYR A 115 -14.05 -19.12 15.29
C TYR A 115 -14.63 -20.24 14.43
N TRP A 116 -13.76 -21.11 13.93
CA TRP A 116 -14.16 -22.23 13.10
C TRP A 116 -14.29 -23.51 13.93
N VAL A 117 -15.36 -24.27 13.69
CA VAL A 117 -15.64 -25.57 14.32
C VAL A 117 -15.98 -26.59 13.22
N PRO A 118 -15.38 -27.80 13.24
CA PRO A 118 -15.79 -28.88 12.34
C PRO A 118 -17.26 -29.26 12.55
N ILE A 119 -17.99 -29.57 11.47
CA ILE A 119 -19.43 -29.90 11.54
C ILE A 119 -19.70 -31.16 12.38
N ASP A 120 -18.74 -32.09 12.42
CA ASP A 120 -18.86 -33.38 13.13
C ASP A 120 -18.59 -33.28 14.64
N GLN A 121 -18.20 -32.11 15.14
CA GLN A 121 -17.88 -31.89 16.56
C GLN A 121 -18.89 -30.95 17.22
N ASP A 122 -19.28 -31.26 18.45
CA ASP A 122 -20.06 -30.36 19.27
C ASP A 122 -19.25 -29.11 19.63
N ILE A 123 -19.97 -28.00 19.84
CA ILE A 123 -19.35 -26.71 20.19
C ILE A 123 -18.69 -26.86 21.56
N PRO A 124 -17.35 -26.69 21.68
CA PRO A 124 -16.64 -26.92 22.94
C PRO A 124 -17.22 -26.01 24.04
N PRO A 125 -17.54 -26.53 25.23
CA PRO A 125 -18.18 -25.74 26.29
C PRO A 125 -17.20 -24.74 26.93
N ASP A 126 -15.89 -25.02 26.88
CA ASP A 126 -14.88 -24.15 27.44
C ASP A 126 -14.67 -22.89 26.58
N PHE A 127 -14.59 -21.74 27.24
CA PHE A 127 -14.41 -20.45 26.59
C PHE A 127 -12.97 -20.25 26.12
N ALA A 128 -11.98 -20.82 26.82
CA ALA A 128 -10.57 -20.70 26.45
C ALA A 128 -10.27 -21.36 25.09
N ASP A 129 -10.83 -22.54 24.84
CA ASP A 129 -10.70 -23.26 23.57
C ASP A 129 -11.32 -22.50 22.39
N ARG A 130 -12.42 -21.77 22.64
CA ARG A 130 -13.07 -20.93 21.62
C ARG A 130 -12.23 -19.70 21.29
N GLU A 131 -11.62 -19.09 22.30
CA GLU A 131 -10.76 -17.91 22.14
C GLU A 131 -9.50 -18.24 21.34
N TYR A 132 -8.87 -19.39 21.61
CA TYR A 132 -7.70 -19.84 20.86
C TYR A 132 -7.98 -20.05 19.35
N ARG A 133 -9.21 -20.43 18.99
CA ARG A 133 -9.62 -20.67 17.59
C ARG A 133 -10.18 -19.43 16.88
N GLN A 134 -10.07 -18.25 17.49
CA GLN A 134 -10.58 -17.02 16.91
C GLN A 134 -9.81 -16.58 15.66
N ILE A 135 -10.55 -16.03 14.71
CA ILE A 135 -10.10 -15.58 13.41
C ILE A 135 -10.37 -14.08 13.32
N SER A 136 -9.32 -13.28 13.49
CA SER A 136 -9.39 -11.81 13.48
C SER A 136 -8.74 -11.17 12.24
N TYR A 137 -7.99 -11.94 11.44
CA TYR A 137 -7.12 -11.38 10.39
C TYR A 137 -7.89 -10.65 9.27
N TYR A 138 -9.15 -11.02 8.99
CA TYR A 138 -9.96 -10.40 7.93
C TYR A 138 -10.15 -8.89 8.10
N GLN A 139 -10.21 -8.41 9.34
CA GLN A 139 -10.33 -6.99 9.65
C GLN A 139 -9.05 -6.22 9.30
N TRP A 140 -7.90 -6.88 9.40
CA TRP A 140 -6.58 -6.25 9.27
C TRP A 140 -5.99 -6.32 7.86
N VAL A 141 -6.52 -7.18 6.98
CA VAL A 141 -6.01 -7.37 5.61
C VAL A 141 -5.78 -6.04 4.86
N PRO A 142 -6.72 -5.09 4.82
CA PRO A 142 -6.51 -3.84 4.09
C PRO A 142 -5.35 -3.00 4.64
N PHE A 143 -5.17 -2.99 5.97
CA PHE A 143 -4.08 -2.25 6.61
C PHE A 143 -2.72 -2.89 6.32
N PHE A 144 -2.64 -4.22 6.35
CA PHE A 144 -1.41 -4.93 5.99
C PHE A 144 -1.03 -4.75 4.51
N LEU A 145 -2.02 -4.72 3.60
CA LEU A 145 -1.75 -4.46 2.18
C LEU A 145 -1.20 -3.04 1.96
N LEU A 146 -1.73 -2.03 2.65
CA LEU A 146 -1.20 -0.66 2.59
C LEU A 146 0.19 -0.55 3.22
N LEU A 147 0.41 -1.22 4.36
CA LEU A 147 1.72 -1.28 5.01
C LEU A 147 2.74 -1.95 4.09
N GLN A 148 2.38 -3.06 3.45
CA GLN A 148 3.25 -3.76 2.50
C GLN A 148 3.57 -2.88 1.29
N ALA A 149 2.57 -2.18 0.73
CA ALA A 149 2.79 -1.24 -0.36
C ALA A 149 3.73 -0.09 0.03
N PHE A 150 3.62 0.40 1.27
CA PHE A 150 4.53 1.39 1.84
C PHE A 150 5.94 0.84 2.03
N LEU A 151 6.09 -0.37 2.56
CA LEU A 151 7.40 -1.01 2.77
C LEU A 151 8.15 -1.22 1.44
N TYR A 152 7.45 -1.61 0.37
CA TYR A 152 8.05 -1.68 -0.98
C TYR A 152 8.48 -0.30 -1.53
N TYR A 153 7.95 0.79 -0.98
CA TYR A 153 8.35 2.15 -1.36
C TYR A 153 9.54 2.68 -0.54
N VAL A 154 9.81 2.11 0.64
CA VAL A 154 10.90 2.55 1.54
C VAL A 154 12.28 2.59 0.86
N PRO A 155 12.70 1.59 0.06
CA PRO A 155 14.03 1.61 -0.56
C PRO A 155 14.25 2.82 -1.49
N CYS A 156 13.26 3.12 -2.34
CA CYS A 156 13.33 4.27 -3.25
C CYS A 156 13.24 5.60 -2.50
N LEU A 157 12.40 5.67 -1.46
CA LEU A 157 12.32 6.86 -0.61
C LEU A 157 13.65 7.13 0.09
N MET A 158 14.28 6.08 0.63
CA MET A 158 15.58 6.16 1.27
C MET A 158 16.64 6.65 0.26
N TRP A 159 16.68 6.05 -0.94
CA TRP A 159 17.58 6.47 -2.02
C TRP A 159 17.39 7.95 -2.37
N ARG A 160 16.16 8.41 -2.58
CA ARG A 160 15.85 9.80 -2.94
C ARG A 160 16.26 10.80 -1.85
N LEU A 161 15.93 10.50 -0.59
CA LEU A 161 16.30 11.34 0.55
C LEU A 161 17.81 11.41 0.78
N MET A 162 18.54 10.39 0.34
CA MET A 162 19.98 10.27 0.55
C MET A 162 20.81 10.73 -0.66
N SER A 163 20.30 10.59 -1.89
CA SER A 163 20.92 11.09 -3.12
C SER A 163 20.98 12.61 -3.17
N ASP A 164 19.88 13.28 -2.80
CA ASP A 164 19.79 14.76 -2.77
C ASP A 164 20.80 15.38 -1.79
N LYS A 165 21.21 14.58 -0.82
CA LYS A 165 22.10 14.93 0.26
C LYS A 165 23.59 14.66 -0.08
N SER A 166 23.89 13.90 -1.13
CA SER A 166 25.25 13.55 -1.59
C SER A 166 25.99 14.70 -2.25
N GLY A 167 25.28 15.76 -2.67
CA GLY A 167 25.85 16.92 -3.36
C GLY A 167 26.13 16.70 -4.85
N ILE A 168 26.02 15.46 -5.33
CA ILE A 168 26.04 15.11 -6.75
C ILE A 168 24.59 14.99 -7.22
N ARG A 169 24.15 15.90 -8.10
CA ARG A 169 22.83 15.79 -8.73
C ARG A 169 22.86 14.74 -9.85
N LEU A 170 22.69 13.46 -9.49
CA LEU A 170 22.70 12.37 -10.47
C LEU A 170 21.65 12.56 -11.58
N ASN A 171 20.45 13.03 -11.23
CA ASN A 171 19.36 13.21 -12.21
C ASN A 171 19.76 14.16 -13.34
N ASP A 172 20.46 15.25 -13.02
CA ASP A 172 20.91 16.20 -14.04
C ASP A 172 22.00 15.61 -14.93
N ILE A 173 22.91 14.81 -14.36
CA ILE A 173 23.98 14.12 -15.10
C ILE A 173 23.38 13.13 -16.09
N VAL A 174 22.46 12.27 -15.62
CA VAL A 174 21.80 11.28 -16.47
C VAL A 174 20.89 11.94 -17.49
N GLN A 175 20.21 13.04 -17.15
CA GLN A 175 19.42 13.81 -18.09
C GLN A 175 20.28 14.37 -19.22
N MET A 176 21.39 15.05 -18.89
CA MET A 176 22.34 15.58 -19.86
C MET A 176 22.97 14.46 -20.71
N ALA A 177 23.24 13.29 -20.13
CA ALA A 177 23.77 12.14 -20.86
C ALA A 177 22.73 11.52 -21.81
N THR A 178 21.44 11.56 -21.46
CA THR A 178 20.33 10.97 -22.21
C THR A 178 19.64 11.97 -23.16
N GLU A 179 20.18 13.19 -23.30
CA GLU A 179 19.67 14.21 -24.21
C GLU A 179 19.72 13.73 -25.66
N LYS A 180 18.66 13.96 -26.44
CA LYS A 180 18.59 13.53 -27.86
C LYS A 180 19.65 14.22 -28.72
N GLU A 181 20.14 15.38 -28.30
CA GLU A 181 21.16 16.16 -29.00
C GLU A 181 22.54 15.46 -28.97
N ASN A 182 22.76 14.50 -28.07
CA ASN A 182 24.01 13.71 -28.01
C ASN A 182 24.18 12.72 -29.18
N ILE A 183 23.21 12.63 -30.10
CA ILE A 183 23.36 11.90 -31.35
C ILE A 183 24.41 12.57 -32.24
N GLU A 184 24.52 13.90 -32.18
CA GLU A 184 25.50 14.67 -32.94
C GLU A 184 26.90 14.57 -32.27
N PRO A 185 27.96 14.17 -33.00
CA PRO A 185 29.29 13.96 -32.43
C PRO A 185 29.89 15.21 -31.79
N ASP A 186 29.73 16.39 -32.40
CA ASP A 186 30.29 17.65 -31.89
C ASP A 186 29.61 18.09 -30.59
N TYR A 187 28.29 17.90 -30.50
CA TYR A 187 27.54 18.20 -29.29
C TYR A 187 27.92 17.25 -28.15
N ARG A 188 28.00 15.95 -28.45
CA ARG A 188 28.37 14.90 -27.50
C ARG A 188 29.73 15.17 -26.83
N ILE A 189 30.74 15.62 -27.59
CA ILE A 189 32.07 15.93 -27.03
C ILE A 189 31.97 17.06 -26.00
N ARG A 190 31.20 18.12 -26.29
CA ARG A 190 30.97 19.24 -25.36
C ARG A 190 30.20 18.79 -24.12
N THR A 191 29.20 17.92 -24.28
CA THR A 191 28.45 17.33 -23.17
C THR A 191 29.36 16.51 -22.26
N ILE A 192 30.21 15.64 -22.84
CA ILE A 192 31.18 14.82 -22.08
C ILE A 192 32.14 15.72 -21.30
N GLU A 193 32.64 16.79 -21.92
CA GLU A 193 33.56 17.73 -21.25
C GLU A 193 32.88 18.50 -20.11
N SER A 194 31.62 18.90 -20.29
CA SER A 194 30.82 19.53 -19.23
C SER A 194 30.57 18.56 -18.07
N LEU A 195 30.22 17.31 -18.39
CA LEU A 195 29.97 16.26 -17.41
C LEU A 195 31.24 15.89 -16.63
N SER A 196 32.38 15.75 -17.31
CA SER A 196 33.66 15.42 -16.65
C SER A 196 34.07 16.51 -15.67
N ARG A 197 33.96 17.80 -16.05
CA ARG A 197 34.23 18.93 -15.16
C ARG A 197 33.29 18.97 -13.95
N HIS A 198 32.01 18.64 -14.15
CA HIS A 198 31.04 18.59 -13.06
C HIS A 198 31.34 17.46 -12.06
N ILE A 199 31.62 16.25 -12.56
CA ILE A 199 31.98 15.08 -11.73
C ILE A 199 33.29 15.35 -10.99
N GLU A 200 34.31 15.87 -11.66
CA GLU A 200 35.61 16.17 -11.06
C GLU A 200 35.49 17.22 -9.95
N SER A 201 34.69 18.26 -10.17
CA SER A 201 34.42 19.29 -9.16
C SER A 201 33.68 18.71 -7.94
N ALA A 202 32.71 17.83 -8.17
CA ALA A 202 31.95 17.21 -7.09
C ALA A 202 32.80 16.22 -6.27
N LEU A 203 33.64 15.41 -6.93
CA LEU A 203 34.59 14.50 -6.25
C LEU A 203 35.63 15.29 -5.45
N ARG A 204 36.17 16.39 -6.00
CA ARG A 204 37.09 17.27 -5.26
C ARG A 204 36.43 17.87 -4.01
N TYR A 205 35.16 18.29 -4.12
CA TYR A 205 34.41 18.80 -2.98
C TYR A 205 34.24 17.73 -1.90
N GLN A 206 33.85 16.50 -2.27
CA GLN A 206 33.71 15.38 -1.33
C GLN A 206 35.05 15.02 -0.66
N HIS A 207 36.13 14.93 -1.42
CA HIS A 207 37.46 14.64 -0.89
C HIS A 207 37.93 15.73 0.10
N THR A 208 37.68 17.00 -0.21
CA THR A 208 38.05 18.13 0.67
C THR A 208 37.19 18.19 1.93
N ALA A 209 35.88 17.95 1.81
CA ALA A 209 34.96 17.89 2.95
C ALA A 209 35.29 16.72 3.89
N THR A 210 35.68 15.58 3.32
CA THR A 210 36.14 14.39 4.06
C THR A 210 37.46 14.66 4.77
N SER A 211 38.42 15.31 4.09
CA SER A 211 39.76 15.61 4.63
C SER A 211 39.75 16.69 5.74
N ARG A 212 38.87 17.69 5.66
CA ARG A 212 38.79 18.79 6.64
C ARG A 212 38.03 18.45 7.93
N THR A 213 37.17 17.44 7.90
CA THR A 213 36.28 17.13 9.02
C THR A 213 36.89 16.01 9.88
N GLN A 214 37.62 16.35 10.95
CA GLN A 214 38.05 15.38 11.96
C GLN A 214 36.84 14.92 12.79
N TYR A 215 36.45 13.65 12.69
CA TYR A 215 35.27 13.12 13.38
C TYR A 215 35.56 12.77 14.85
N THR A 216 34.87 13.42 15.79
CA THR A 216 34.61 12.84 17.12
C THR A 216 33.48 11.80 16.98
N LEU A 217 33.80 10.57 17.34
CA LEU A 217 33.02 9.37 17.06
C LEU A 217 31.83 9.24 18.02
N HIS A 218 30.59 9.52 17.57
CA HIS A 218 29.41 9.14 18.34
C HIS A 218 29.19 7.62 18.22
N ARG A 219 29.46 6.90 19.31
CA ARG A 219 29.59 5.43 19.43
C ARG A 219 28.28 4.63 19.22
N VAL A 220 27.12 5.29 19.18
CA VAL A 220 25.80 4.62 19.33
C VAL A 220 24.99 4.54 18.03
N PHE A 221 25.10 5.52 17.11
CA PHE A 221 24.30 5.55 15.88
C PHE A 221 25.17 5.71 14.62
N LYS A 222 25.96 4.67 14.34
CA LYS A 222 26.85 4.61 13.16
C LYS A 222 26.08 4.67 11.82
N CYS A 223 24.83 4.21 11.80
CA CYS A 223 23.96 4.14 10.62
C CYS A 223 23.45 5.52 10.15
N PHE A 224 23.21 6.45 11.08
CA PHE A 224 22.78 7.81 10.75
C PHE A 224 23.93 8.68 10.23
N ASN A 225 25.18 8.22 10.37
CA ASN A 225 26.40 8.94 9.99
C ASN A 225 27.04 8.39 8.69
N MET A 226 26.25 7.71 7.86
CA MET A 226 26.71 7.06 6.62
C MET A 226 27.00 8.07 5.49
N ARG A 227 26.57 9.32 5.66
CA ARG A 227 26.59 10.43 4.69
C ARG A 227 27.96 10.83 4.13
N TYR A 228 29.07 10.41 4.74
CA TYR A 228 30.42 10.85 4.39
C TYR A 228 31.36 9.71 3.95
N TYR A 229 30.87 8.48 3.77
CA TYR A 229 31.69 7.37 3.27
C TYR A 229 31.69 7.30 1.74
N GLU A 230 32.85 7.08 1.11
CA GLU A 230 32.98 6.89 -0.36
C GLU A 230 32.16 5.69 -0.90
N SER A 231 31.80 4.76 -0.01
CA SER A 231 30.98 3.58 -0.28
C SER A 231 29.50 3.74 0.15
N TYR A 232 29.04 4.97 0.42
CA TYR A 232 27.67 5.29 0.84
C TYR A 232 26.61 4.84 -0.16
N VAL A 233 26.84 5.14 -1.43
CA VAL A 233 25.93 4.79 -2.54
C VAL A 233 25.83 3.27 -2.70
N THR A 234 26.96 2.57 -2.63
CA THR A 234 27.04 1.11 -2.69
C THR A 234 26.42 0.44 -1.46
N GLY A 235 26.62 1.00 -0.27
CA GLY A 235 26.02 0.53 0.97
C GLY A 235 24.49 0.69 1.00
N LEU A 236 23.98 1.81 0.46
CA LEU A 236 22.55 1.99 0.25
C LEU A 236 21.97 0.98 -0.72
N TYR A 237 22.63 0.76 -1.86
CA TYR A 237 22.22 -0.24 -2.85
C TYR A 237 22.21 -1.67 -2.30
N LEU A 238 23.18 -2.01 -1.45
CA LEU A 238 23.28 -3.33 -0.81
C LEU A 238 22.27 -3.51 0.33
N VAL A 239 21.78 -2.43 0.94
CA VAL A 239 20.72 -2.46 1.97
C VAL A 239 19.34 -2.45 1.33
N SER A 240 19.15 -1.76 0.19
CA SER A 240 17.89 -1.79 -0.57
C SER A 240 17.66 -3.12 -1.28
N SER A 241 18.71 -3.78 -1.78
CA SER A 241 18.60 -5.07 -2.48
C SER A 241 17.88 -6.18 -1.70
N PRO A 242 18.19 -6.49 -0.43
CA PRO A 242 17.47 -7.50 0.34
C PRO A 242 16.07 -7.05 0.78
N LEU A 243 15.73 -5.76 0.67
CA LEU A 243 14.38 -5.24 0.90
C LEU A 243 13.46 -5.48 -0.32
N PHE A 244 14.04 -5.76 -1.49
CA PHE A 244 13.32 -6.08 -2.72
C PHE A 244 13.07 -7.58 -2.93
N VAL A 245 13.83 -8.45 -2.25
CA VAL A 245 13.66 -9.92 -2.24
C VAL A 245 12.67 -10.33 -1.15
#